data_AF-A0A956XUV7-F1
#
_entry.id   AF-A0A956XUV7-F1
#
_cell.length_a   1.000
_cell.length_b   1.000
_cell.length_c   1.000
_cell.angle_alpha   90.00
_cell.angle_beta   90.00
_cell.angle_gamma   90.00
#
_symmetry.space_group_name_H-M   'P 1'
#
loop_
_entity.id
_entity.type
_entity.pdbx_description
1 polymer ?
#
loop_
_entity_poly.entity_id
_entity_poly.type
_entity_poly.pdbx_seq_one_letter_code
_entity_poly.pdbx_strand_id
1 'polypeptide(L)'
;MLVRRGFALTIMLAMMVILALPVIAQDNAEVFVDGLANPRNMSFDSAGNLYVAEAGVAGPQLTSAEDGYGASASITRIAPDGSTDVVVKGLISYRDGNPLGAHDVIATDESIWILLGETSDFSIPFTHALVE
;
A
#
# COMPACT_ATOMS: atom_id res chain seq x y z
N MET A 1 -59.45 13.13 14.49
CA MET A 1 -58.18 13.36 15.20
C MET A 1 -57.34 12.10 15.42
N LEU A 2 -57.93 10.89 15.46
CA LEU A 2 -57.21 9.62 15.69
C LEU A 2 -56.22 9.22 14.57
N VAL A 3 -56.56 9.42 13.29
CA VAL A 3 -55.73 8.99 12.15
C VAL A 3 -54.38 9.73 12.06
N ARG A 4 -54.35 11.00 12.47
CA ARG A 4 -53.12 11.82 12.50
C ARG A 4 -52.12 11.37 13.57
N ARG A 5 -52.60 10.77 14.66
CA ARG A 5 -51.76 10.29 15.77
C ARG A 5 -51.08 8.96 15.44
N GLY A 6 -51.76 8.06 14.71
CA GLY A 6 -51.18 6.80 14.25
C GLY A 6 -50.04 7.01 13.26
N PHE A 7 -50.20 7.94 12.32
CA PHE A 7 -49.17 8.25 11.31
C PHE A 7 -47.87 8.79 11.92
N ALA A 8 -47.98 9.66 12.93
CA ALA A 8 -46.81 10.19 13.65
C ALA A 8 -46.07 9.11 14.44
N LEU A 9 -46.80 8.16 15.04
CA LEU A 9 -46.21 7.04 15.77
C LEU A 9 -45.47 6.07 14.83
N THR A 10 -46.01 5.80 13.64
CA THR A 10 -45.36 4.95 12.64
C THR A 10 -44.06 5.58 12.12
N ILE A 11 -44.04 6.90 11.88
CA ILE A 11 -42.82 7.62 11.48
C ILE A 11 -41.78 7.60 12.61
N MET A 12 -42.21 7.80 13.86
CA MET A 12 -41.29 7.76 15.01
C MET A 12 -40.70 6.36 15.22
N LEU A 13 -41.50 5.30 15.05
CA LEU A 13 -41.02 3.93 15.13
C LEU A 13 -40.05 3.59 13.98
N ALA A 14 -40.36 4.04 12.76
CA ALA A 14 -39.47 3.88 11.61
C ALA A 14 -38.15 4.64 11.79
N MET A 15 -38.18 5.84 12.35
CA MET A 15 -36.97 6.61 12.69
C MET A 15 -36.15 5.94 13.80
N MET A 16 -36.78 5.35 14.81
CA MET A 16 -36.09 4.57 15.84
C MET A 16 -35.41 3.31 15.28
N VAL A 17 -36.04 2.63 14.30
CA VAL A 17 -35.43 1.49 13.60
C VAL A 17 -34.23 1.92 12.75
N ILE A 18 -34.31 3.08 12.08
CA ILE A 18 -33.21 3.64 11.28
C ILE A 18 -32.05 4.10 12.18
N LEU A 19 -32.32 4.61 13.38
CA LEU A 19 -31.30 5.01 14.38
C LEU A 19 -30.71 3.82 15.17
N ALA A 20 -31.36 2.65 15.12
CA ALA A 20 -30.93 1.42 15.81
C ALA A 20 -30.14 0.45 14.91
N LEU A 21 -29.96 0.77 13.63
CA LEU A 21 -28.96 0.08 12.82
C LEU A 21 -27.60 0.46 13.40
N PRO A 22 -26.87 -0.46 14.05
CA PRO A 22 -25.53 -0.14 14.49
C PRO A 22 -24.75 0.22 13.24
N VAL A 23 -24.07 1.36 13.30
CA VAL A 23 -22.95 1.70 12.43
C VAL A 23 -21.88 0.64 12.68
N ILE A 24 -22.02 -0.56 12.10
CA ILE A 24 -20.95 -1.58 12.06
C ILE A 24 -20.03 -1.23 10.89
N ALA A 25 -19.62 0.03 10.84
CA ALA A 25 -18.61 0.50 9.89
C ALA A 25 -17.26 0.72 10.57
N GLN A 26 -17.14 0.39 11.87
CA GLN A 26 -15.96 0.72 12.64
C GLN A 26 -15.42 -0.52 13.38
N ASP A 27 -14.17 -0.82 13.07
CA ASP A 27 -13.16 -1.34 13.99
C ASP A 27 -12.93 -2.86 14.08
N ASN A 28 -12.84 -3.54 12.93
CA ASN A 28 -12.06 -4.79 12.82
C ASN A 28 -11.13 -4.69 11.60
N ALA A 29 -10.23 -3.69 11.60
CA ALA A 29 -9.14 -3.69 10.64
C ALA A 29 -8.23 -4.89 10.99
N GLU A 30 -8.33 -5.96 10.21
CA GLU A 30 -7.45 -7.11 10.33
C GLU A 30 -6.16 -6.81 9.55
N VAL A 31 -5.01 -7.06 10.18
CA VAL A 31 -3.72 -6.99 9.49
C VAL A 31 -3.67 -8.17 8.52
N PHE A 32 -3.76 -7.86 7.22
CA PHE A 32 -3.72 -8.89 6.18
C PHE A 32 -2.31 -9.47 6.01
N VAL A 33 -1.30 -8.60 5.99
CA VAL A 33 0.13 -8.95 5.96
C VAL A 33 0.91 -7.91 6.77
N ASP A 34 1.92 -8.34 7.51
CA ASP A 34 2.88 -7.49 8.22
C ASP A 34 4.33 -7.72 7.75
N GLY A 35 5.28 -7.00 8.35
CA GLY A 35 6.71 -7.21 8.08
C GLY A 35 7.26 -6.62 6.78
N LEU A 36 6.44 -5.90 6.00
CA LEU A 36 6.88 -5.21 4.78
C LEU A 36 7.88 -4.08 5.10
N ALA A 37 8.92 -3.96 4.27
CA ALA A 37 10.01 -3.01 4.39
C ALA A 37 9.66 -1.65 3.78
N ASN A 38 9.14 -0.74 4.60
CA ASN A 38 8.74 0.62 4.19
C ASN A 38 7.81 0.60 2.96
N PRO A 39 6.62 -0.03 3.06
CA PRO A 39 5.71 -0.17 1.94
C PRO A 39 5.24 1.20 1.41
N ARG A 40 5.05 1.27 0.09
CA ARG A 40 4.61 2.45 -0.67
C ARG A 40 3.29 2.16 -1.37
N ASN A 41 3.19 2.39 -2.67
CA ASN A 41 1.99 2.07 -3.44
C ASN A 41 1.90 0.56 -3.75
N MET A 42 0.77 0.16 -4.33
CA MET A 42 0.43 -1.22 -4.59
C MET A 42 -0.55 -1.35 -5.77
N SER A 43 -0.57 -2.52 -6.41
CA SER A 43 -1.54 -2.86 -7.47
C SER A 43 -1.93 -4.34 -7.44
N PHE A 44 -3.09 -4.66 -8.00
CA PHE A 44 -3.54 -6.04 -8.18
C PHE A 44 -3.31 -6.51 -9.62
N ASP A 45 -2.92 -7.78 -9.79
CA ASP A 45 -3.01 -8.47 -11.09
C ASP A 45 -4.42 -9.05 -11.33
N SER A 46 -4.66 -9.63 -12.52
CA SER A 46 -5.95 -10.21 -12.87
C SER A 46 -6.31 -11.47 -12.07
N ALA A 47 -5.33 -12.13 -11.46
CA ALA A 47 -5.51 -13.31 -10.60
C ALA A 47 -5.83 -12.93 -9.14
N GLY A 48 -5.78 -11.62 -8.82
CA GLY A 48 -6.06 -11.10 -7.49
C GLY A 48 -4.85 -11.11 -6.54
N ASN A 49 -3.64 -11.31 -7.05
CA ASN A 49 -2.43 -11.11 -6.24
C ASN A 49 -2.18 -9.61 -6.08
N LEU A 50 -1.82 -9.19 -4.87
CA LEU A 50 -1.44 -7.83 -4.54
C LEU A 50 0.09 -7.68 -4.65
N TYR A 51 0.56 -6.71 -5.41
CA TYR A 51 1.97 -6.34 -5.50
C TYR A 51 2.16 -5.05 -4.72
N VAL A 52 3.12 -5.04 -3.79
CA VAL A 52 3.45 -3.87 -2.97
C VAL A 52 4.88 -3.46 -3.28
N ALA A 53 5.05 -2.17 -3.57
CA ALA A 53 6.37 -1.56 -3.68
C ALA A 53 6.94 -1.33 -2.27
N GLU A 54 8.15 -1.81 -2.02
CA GLU A 54 8.85 -1.68 -0.76
C GLU A 54 10.09 -0.82 -0.96
N ALA A 55 10.14 0.32 -0.26
CA ALA A 55 11.25 1.25 -0.40
C ALA A 55 12.56 0.73 0.21
N GLY A 56 12.52 -0.41 0.93
CA GLY A 56 13.71 -1.03 1.52
C GLY A 56 14.15 -0.35 2.81
N VAL A 57 15.42 -0.52 3.17
CA VAL A 57 16.03 -0.02 4.43
C VAL A 57 17.36 0.69 4.20
N ALA A 58 17.55 1.27 3.02
CA ALA A 58 18.83 1.77 2.52
C ALA A 58 19.90 0.67 2.50
N GLY A 59 21.17 1.04 2.67
CA GLY A 59 22.27 0.10 2.70
C GLY A 59 23.56 0.71 3.25
N PRO A 60 24.65 -0.06 3.27
CA PRO A 60 25.89 0.34 3.92
C PRO A 60 26.74 1.34 3.10
N GLN A 61 26.33 1.66 1.86
CA GLN A 61 27.06 2.62 1.03
C GLN A 61 26.65 4.04 1.41
N LEU A 62 27.53 5.01 1.22
CA LEU A 62 27.31 6.40 1.59
C LEU A 62 27.47 7.32 0.38
N THR A 63 26.53 8.23 0.20
CA THR A 63 26.69 9.33 -0.75
C THR A 63 27.68 10.37 -0.22
N SER A 64 28.03 11.37 -1.03
CA SER A 64 28.84 12.52 -0.57
C SER A 64 28.18 13.35 0.53
N ALA A 65 26.86 13.23 0.69
CA ALA A 65 26.10 13.85 1.77
C ALA A 65 26.01 12.94 3.01
N GLU A 66 26.74 11.81 3.04
CA GLU A 66 26.72 10.80 4.10
C GLU A 66 25.36 10.12 4.30
N ASP A 67 24.48 10.16 3.28
CA ASP A 67 23.25 9.38 3.27
C ASP A 67 23.54 7.92 2.91
N GLY A 68 22.99 7.00 3.70
CA GLY A 68 23.00 5.56 3.43
C GLY A 68 22.26 5.19 2.16
N TYR A 69 22.80 4.28 1.35
CA TYR A 69 22.09 3.71 0.21
C TYR A 69 22.57 2.28 -0.11
N GLY A 70 21.74 1.54 -0.84
CA GLY A 70 22.04 0.17 -1.26
C GLY A 70 20.91 -0.45 -2.05
N ALA A 71 20.94 -1.77 -2.18
CA ALA A 71 20.02 -2.53 -3.03
C ALA A 71 19.01 -3.33 -2.19
N SER A 72 18.26 -2.65 -1.32
CA SER A 72 17.31 -3.29 -0.39
C SER A 72 15.84 -3.03 -0.69
N ALA A 73 15.52 -2.22 -1.70
CA ALA A 73 14.14 -2.07 -2.16
C ALA A 73 13.71 -3.30 -2.96
N SER A 74 12.41 -3.57 -2.95
CA SER A 74 11.82 -4.78 -3.53
C SER A 74 10.38 -4.56 -3.97
N ILE A 75 9.87 -5.51 -4.75
CA ILE A 75 8.43 -5.71 -4.95
C ILE A 75 8.06 -7.04 -4.29
N THR A 76 7.10 -6.99 -3.37
CA THR A 76 6.52 -8.19 -2.76
C THR A 76 5.14 -8.46 -3.33
N ARG A 77 4.94 -9.69 -3.83
CA ARG A 77 3.64 -10.22 -4.21
C ARG A 77 3.01 -10.90 -3.01
N ILE A 78 1.72 -10.69 -2.82
CA ILE A 78 0.89 -11.26 -1.76
C ILE A 78 -0.28 -11.95 -2.45
N ALA A 79 -0.43 -13.25 -2.26
CA ALA A 79 -1.55 -14.01 -2.81
C ALA A 79 -2.84 -13.78 -1.99
N PRO A 80 -4.03 -14.12 -2.53
CA PRO A 80 -5.30 -13.96 -1.81
C PRO A 80 -5.39 -14.71 -0.47
N ASP A 81 -4.56 -15.74 -0.26
CA ASP A 81 -4.47 -16.48 1.00
C ASP A 81 -3.51 -15.85 2.02
N GLY A 82 -2.88 -14.72 1.67
CA GLY A 82 -1.91 -14.00 2.51
C GLY A 82 -0.46 -14.48 2.38
N SER A 83 -0.18 -15.51 1.57
CA SER A 83 1.20 -15.94 1.33
C SER A 83 1.99 -14.88 0.55
N THR A 84 3.24 -14.68 0.93
CA THR A 84 4.07 -13.58 0.40
C THR A 84 5.30 -14.11 -0.33
N ASP A 85 5.61 -13.52 -1.48
CA ASP A 85 6.82 -13.79 -2.27
C ASP A 85 7.47 -12.47 -2.72
N VAL A 86 8.77 -12.32 -2.48
CA VAL A 86 9.53 -11.19 -3.03
C VAL A 86 9.89 -11.50 -4.49
N VAL A 87 9.19 -10.85 -5.42
CA VAL A 87 9.26 -11.13 -6.88
C VAL A 87 10.30 -10.28 -7.61
N VAL A 88 10.60 -9.09 -7.10
CA VAL A 88 11.70 -8.23 -7.59
C VAL A 88 12.57 -7.83 -6.40
N LYS A 89 13.88 -7.96 -6.56
CA LYS A 89 14.89 -7.74 -5.51
C LYS A 89 16.01 -6.84 -6.02
N GLY A 90 16.75 -6.25 -5.09
CA GLY A 90 17.97 -5.51 -5.43
C GLY A 90 17.70 -4.17 -6.06
N LEU A 91 16.49 -3.61 -5.87
CA LEU A 91 16.19 -2.25 -6.29
C LEU A 91 16.89 -1.27 -5.37
N ILE A 92 17.19 -0.09 -5.91
CA ILE A 92 17.85 0.97 -5.16
C ILE A 92 16.98 1.40 -3.97
N SER A 93 17.62 1.57 -2.82
CA SER A 93 17.04 2.12 -1.61
C SER A 93 18.01 3.17 -1.05
N TYR A 94 17.51 4.35 -0.76
CA TYR A 94 18.28 5.54 -0.44
C TYR A 94 17.73 6.23 0.81
N ARG A 95 18.64 6.71 1.66
CA ARG A 95 18.45 7.39 2.94
C ARG A 95 17.97 6.49 4.09
N ASP A 96 18.67 6.58 5.22
CA ASP A 96 18.29 5.89 6.45
C ASP A 96 17.12 6.60 7.17
N GLY A 97 16.33 5.85 7.94
CA GLY A 97 15.20 6.34 8.73
C GLY A 97 13.91 6.67 7.96
N ASN A 98 14.00 7.11 6.70
CA ASN A 98 12.86 7.19 5.77
C ASN A 98 13.32 6.84 4.35
N PRO A 99 13.54 5.54 4.08
CA PRO A 99 14.08 5.09 2.82
C PRO A 99 13.18 5.46 1.65
N LEU A 100 13.79 5.99 0.60
CA LEU A 100 13.21 6.12 -0.72
C LEU A 100 13.70 4.92 -1.54
N GLY A 101 12.81 4.34 -2.33
CA GLY A 101 13.07 3.16 -3.15
C GLY A 101 11.91 2.99 -4.12
N ALA A 102 11.58 1.74 -4.45
CA ALA A 102 10.36 1.40 -5.19
C ALA A 102 9.16 2.19 -4.66
N HIS A 103 8.67 3.12 -5.47
CA HIS A 103 7.63 4.06 -5.08
C HIS A 103 6.25 3.54 -5.49
N ASP A 104 6.17 3.01 -6.71
CA ASP A 104 4.94 2.47 -7.26
C ASP A 104 5.20 1.18 -8.04
N VAL A 105 4.17 0.34 -8.09
CA VAL A 105 4.15 -0.88 -8.86
C VAL A 105 2.81 -1.04 -9.55
N ILE A 106 2.86 -1.30 -10.86
CA ILE A 106 1.70 -1.69 -11.67
C ILE A 106 1.96 -3.08 -12.23
N ALA A 107 1.26 -4.08 -11.71
CA ALA A 107 1.29 -5.44 -12.23
C ALA A 107 0.24 -5.62 -13.33
N THR A 108 0.64 -6.26 -14.43
CA THR A 108 -0.24 -6.79 -15.46
C THR A 108 0.00 -8.30 -15.60
N ASP A 109 -0.72 -8.95 -16.51
CA ASP A 109 -0.51 -10.37 -16.77
C ASP A 109 0.83 -10.66 -17.48
N GLU A 110 1.46 -9.63 -18.05
CA GLU A 110 2.67 -9.76 -18.87
C GLU A 110 3.90 -9.11 -18.23
N SER A 111 3.71 -8.07 -17.41
CA SER A 111 4.79 -7.19 -16.96
C SER A 111 4.56 -6.66 -15.54
N ILE A 112 5.65 -6.25 -14.89
CA ILE A 112 5.61 -5.51 -13.63
C ILE A 112 6.31 -4.18 -13.86
N TRP A 113 5.55 -3.09 -13.89
CA TRP A 113 6.08 -1.75 -14.04
C TRP A 113 6.39 -1.16 -12.67
N ILE A 114 7.61 -0.66 -12.48
CA ILE A 114 8.11 -0.15 -11.20
C ILE A 114 8.55 1.29 -11.38
N LEU A 115 7.96 2.18 -10.59
CA LEU A 115 8.37 3.59 -10.54
C LEU A 115 9.42 3.78 -9.44
N LEU A 116 10.58 4.28 -9.84
CA LEU A 116 11.74 4.62 -9.01
C LEU A 116 11.94 6.14 -9.02
N GLY A 117 12.06 6.74 -7.83
CA GLY A 117 12.14 8.20 -7.64
C GLY A 117 12.84 8.58 -6.34
N GLU A 118 14.11 8.21 -6.21
CA GLU A 118 14.78 8.08 -4.91
C GLU A 118 15.66 9.24 -4.47
N THR A 119 16.38 9.92 -5.36
CA THR A 119 17.45 10.86 -4.96
C THR A 119 17.46 12.09 -5.86
N SER A 120 18.20 13.15 -5.54
CA SER A 120 18.54 14.20 -6.51
C SER A 120 19.85 13.91 -7.25
N ASP A 121 20.54 12.82 -6.90
CA ASP A 121 21.81 12.39 -7.48
C ASP A 121 21.57 11.44 -8.67
N PHE A 122 21.62 12.01 -9.88
CA PHE A 122 21.44 11.29 -11.13
C PHE A 122 22.61 10.35 -11.50
N SER A 123 23.71 10.34 -10.72
CA SER A 123 24.82 9.41 -10.96
C SER A 123 24.51 7.98 -10.52
N ILE A 124 23.52 7.81 -9.63
CA ILE A 124 23.06 6.50 -9.18
C ILE A 124 22.06 5.95 -10.22
N PRO A 125 22.36 4.82 -10.90
CA PRO A 125 21.51 4.27 -11.94
C PRO A 125 20.10 3.96 -11.44
N PHE A 126 19.12 4.12 -12.34
CA PHE A 126 17.71 3.75 -12.12
C PHE A 126 17.02 4.49 -10.95
N THR A 127 17.55 5.63 -10.50
CA THR A 127 16.96 6.38 -9.37
C THR A 127 15.79 7.29 -9.73
N HIS A 128 15.48 7.36 -11.02
CA HIS A 128 14.48 8.23 -11.64
C HIS A 128 13.95 7.54 -12.87
N ALA A 129 13.44 6.32 -12.70
CA ALA A 129 13.13 5.45 -13.81
C ALA A 129 11.76 4.82 -13.64
N LEU A 130 11.08 4.63 -14.77
CA LEU A 130 10.07 3.60 -14.89
C LEU A 130 10.78 2.38 -15.47
N VAL A 131 10.76 1.27 -14.75
CA VAL A 131 11.38 0.01 -15.12
C VAL A 131 10.31 -1.04 -15.33
N GLU A 132 10.53 -1.95 -16.28
CA GLU A 132 9.70 -3.12 -16.55
C GLU A 132 10.46 -4.40 -16.18
#